data_AF-A0A8H5DIK1-F1
#
_entry.id   AF-A0A8H5DIK1-F1
#
_cell.length_a   1.000
_cell.length_b   1.000
_cell.length_c   1.000
_cell.angle_alpha   90.00
_cell.angle_beta   90.00
_cell.angle_gamma   90.00
#
_symmetry.space_group_name_H-M   'P 1'
#
loop_
_entity.id
_entity.type
_entity.pdbx_description
1 polymer ?
#
loop_
_entity_poly.entity_id
_entity_poly.type
_entity_poly.pdbx_seq_one_letter_code
_entity_poly.pdbx_strand_id
1 'polypeptide(L)'
;MFKVRPLLYVALGLLMVVAIIELSFISAMVGWLHRTATGTFSFRYRGVRTDLKGEPLSLITDQGHTSNGAAGTAFVLVGCGGVIALLLRNRPNPGKFSRFFYNLWLVVNVLSLLLVLSALIYTFVVTNQHSGQEIVPGIAARLGNDRKYPLQSWTPQNWFSALLDLDLSNSNERNDIVHHLRIMRGWQYNLIPFFIIHLVETSLALWDAMQRRKEPMPAYAPAKGSV
;
A
#
# COMPACT_ATOMS: atom_id res chain seq x y z
N MET A 1 1.85 -11.21 33.73
CA MET A 1 2.57 -10.13 33.03
C MET A 1 2.88 -10.59 31.62
N PHE A 2 2.24 -10.02 30.60
CA PHE A 2 2.43 -10.44 29.20
C PHE A 2 3.87 -10.18 28.76
N LYS A 3 4.52 -11.17 28.14
CA LYS A 3 5.85 -10.99 27.55
C LYS A 3 5.66 -10.20 26.25
N VAL A 4 6.18 -8.98 26.17
CA VAL A 4 6.02 -8.08 25.00
C VAL A 4 6.71 -8.64 23.75
N ARG A 5 7.82 -9.35 23.92
CA ARG A 5 8.61 -9.91 22.81
C ARG A 5 7.86 -10.88 21.88
N PRO A 6 7.18 -11.94 22.36
CA PRO A 6 6.41 -12.81 21.47
C PRO A 6 5.29 -12.06 20.74
N LEU A 7 4.64 -11.09 21.40
CA LEU A 7 3.62 -10.25 20.76
C LEU A 7 4.22 -9.39 19.64
N LEU A 8 5.43 -8.85 19.84
CA LEU A 8 6.14 -8.09 18.81
C LEU A 8 6.48 -8.94 17.59
N TYR A 9 6.95 -10.18 17.75
CA TYR A 9 7.21 -11.06 16.60
C TYR A 9 5.93 -11.41 15.83
N VAL A 10 4.82 -11.66 16.54
CA VAL A 10 3.52 -11.92 15.90
C VAL A 10 3.04 -10.68 15.15
N ALA A 11 3.10 -9.50 15.77
CA ALA A 11 2.71 -8.24 15.13
C ALA A 11 3.57 -7.92 13.90
N LEU A 12 4.88 -8.18 13.96
CA LEU A 12 5.80 -8.01 12.84
C LEU A 12 5.47 -8.96 11.68
N GLY A 13 5.18 -10.23 11.99
CA GLY A 13 4.75 -11.20 10.99
C GLY A 13 3.43 -10.80 10.31
N LEU A 14 2.45 -10.35 11.10
CA LEU A 14 1.18 -9.84 10.58
C LEU A 14 1.39 -8.58 9.71
N LEU A 15 2.26 -7.67 10.14
CA LEU A 15 2.61 -6.47 9.37
C LEU A 15 3.20 -6.85 8.00
N MET A 16 4.10 -7.83 7.94
CA MET A 16 4.67 -8.31 6.68
C MET A 16 3.60 -8.93 5.77
N VAL A 17 2.66 -9.69 6.32
CA VAL A 17 1.55 -10.29 5.55
C VAL A 17 0.64 -9.22 4.96
N VAL A 18 0.21 -8.24 5.75
CA VAL A 18 -0.69 -7.20 5.24
C VAL A 18 0.02 -6.27 4.23
N ALA A 19 1.32 -6.01 4.43
CA ALA A 19 2.12 -5.24 3.48
C ALA A 19 2.33 -5.96 2.14
N ILE A 20 2.55 -7.29 2.15
CA ILE A 20 2.70 -8.04 0.89
C ILE A 20 1.38 -8.17 0.13
N ILE A 21 0.25 -8.24 0.85
CA ILE A 21 -1.09 -8.19 0.23
C ILE A 21 -1.28 -6.84 -0.48
N GLU A 22 -0.93 -5.72 0.18
CA GLU A 22 -1.01 -4.38 -0.41
C GLU A 22 -0.16 -4.28 -1.69
N LEU A 23 1.11 -4.71 -1.63
CA LEU A 23 2.01 -4.74 -2.79
C LEU A 23 1.44 -5.62 -3.91
N SER A 24 0.82 -6.75 -3.58
CA SER A 24 0.25 -7.67 -4.56
C SER A 24 -0.93 -7.04 -5.29
N PHE A 25 -1.84 -6.39 -4.57
CA PHE A 25 -2.97 -5.70 -5.19
C PHE A 25 -2.53 -4.52 -6.06
N ILE A 26 -1.60 -3.69 -5.59
CA ILE A 26 -1.07 -2.57 -6.38
C ILE A 26 -0.36 -3.07 -7.63
N SER A 27 0.47 -4.12 -7.51
CA SER A 27 1.19 -4.69 -8.65
C SER A 27 0.24 -5.26 -9.70
N ALA A 28 -0.81 -5.97 -9.27
CA ALA A 28 -1.85 -6.46 -10.18
C ALA A 28 -2.56 -5.32 -10.90
N MET A 29 -2.89 -4.25 -10.18
CA MET A 29 -3.54 -3.06 -10.73
C MET A 29 -2.66 -2.31 -11.73
N VAL A 30 -1.39 -2.05 -11.40
CA VAL A 30 -0.44 -1.37 -12.29
C VAL A 30 -0.18 -2.20 -13.54
N GLY A 31 0.01 -3.52 -13.39
CA GLY A 31 0.19 -4.43 -14.52
C GLY A 31 -1.01 -4.43 -15.47
N TRP A 32 -2.23 -4.40 -14.92
CA TRP A 32 -3.45 -4.30 -15.72
C TRP A 32 -3.62 -2.94 -16.40
N LEU A 33 -3.32 -1.84 -15.71
CA LEU A 33 -3.36 -0.50 -16.29
C LEU A 33 -2.42 -0.39 -17.52
N HIS A 34 -1.19 -0.88 -17.41
CA HIS A 34 -0.24 -0.81 -18.52
C HIS A 34 -0.63 -1.67 -19.73
N ARG A 35 -1.30 -2.80 -19.51
CA ARG A 35 -1.65 -3.76 -20.58
C ARG A 35 -3.02 -3.50 -21.22
N THR A 36 -4.02 -3.22 -20.39
CA THR A 36 -5.42 -3.20 -20.81
C THR A 36 -5.97 -1.78 -20.86
N ALA A 37 -5.66 -0.94 -19.88
CA ALA A 37 -6.18 0.44 -19.85
C ALA A 37 -5.54 1.36 -20.90
N THR A 38 -4.42 0.98 -21.50
CA THR A 38 -3.82 1.68 -22.65
C THR A 38 -4.56 1.40 -23.97
N GLY A 39 -5.45 0.40 -23.98
CA GLY A 39 -6.30 0.03 -25.11
C GLY A 39 -7.54 0.93 -25.29
N THR A 40 -8.57 0.36 -25.90
CA THR A 40 -9.87 1.02 -26.15
C THR A 40 -11.01 0.11 -25.71
N PHE A 41 -12.01 0.68 -25.05
CA PHE A 41 -13.24 0.02 -24.65
C PHE A 41 -14.37 0.42 -25.60
N SER A 42 -15.06 -0.57 -26.16
CA SER A 42 -16.18 -0.32 -27.07
C SER A 42 -17.50 -0.24 -26.31
N PHE A 43 -18.24 0.85 -26.46
CA PHE A 43 -19.57 1.05 -25.88
C PHE A 43 -20.60 1.44 -26.96
N ARG A 44 -21.89 1.32 -26.66
CA ARG A 44 -22.96 1.75 -27.57
C ARG A 44 -23.48 3.13 -27.18
N TYR A 45 -23.59 4.01 -28.17
CA TYR A 45 -24.24 5.31 -28.04
C TYR A 45 -25.25 5.48 -29.17
N ARG A 46 -26.53 5.64 -28.82
CA ARG A 46 -27.64 5.77 -29.79
C ARG A 46 -27.66 4.67 -30.87
N GLY A 47 -27.35 3.44 -30.47
CA GLY A 47 -27.33 2.27 -31.36
C GLY A 47 -26.06 2.11 -32.20
N VAL A 48 -25.12 3.06 -32.13
CA VAL A 48 -23.83 2.98 -32.83
C VAL A 48 -22.74 2.53 -31.85
N ARG A 49 -21.89 1.61 -32.28
CA ARG A 49 -20.69 1.21 -31.53
C ARG A 49 -19.65 2.32 -31.64
N THR A 50 -19.12 2.74 -30.50
CA THR A 50 -18.04 3.74 -30.43
C THR A 50 -16.99 3.28 -29.44
N ASP A 51 -15.74 3.69 -29.68
CA ASP A 51 -14.61 3.29 -28.88
C ASP A 51 -14.15 4.47 -28.00
N LEU A 52 -13.79 4.17 -26.76
CA LEU A 52 -13.23 5.12 -25.81
C LEU A 52 -11.87 4.61 -25.36
N LYS A 53 -10.86 5.47 -25.36
CA LYS A 53 -9.55 5.13 -24.78
C LYS A 53 -9.70 4.73 -23.32
N GLY A 54 -8.99 3.67 -22.93
CA GLY A 54 -9.08 3.11 -21.59
C GLY A 54 -8.48 3.96 -20.48
N GLU A 55 -7.78 5.02 -20.84
CA GLU A 55 -7.20 6.00 -19.93
C GLU A 55 -7.75 7.40 -20.23
N PRO A 56 -8.21 8.15 -19.21
CA PRO A 56 -8.60 9.55 -19.39
C PRO A 56 -7.36 10.42 -19.58
N LEU A 57 -7.56 11.68 -19.98
CA LEU A 57 -6.47 12.63 -20.16
C LEU A 57 -5.75 12.92 -18.84
N SER A 58 -6.51 12.99 -17.74
CA SER A 58 -6.04 13.33 -16.41
C SER A 58 -6.28 12.16 -15.45
N LEU A 59 -5.43 11.14 -15.50
CA LEU A 59 -5.45 10.03 -14.55
C LEU A 59 -4.55 10.35 -13.35
N ILE A 60 -5.09 10.25 -12.14
CA ILE A 60 -4.37 10.47 -10.89
C ILE A 60 -3.91 9.11 -10.34
N THR A 61 -2.60 8.89 -10.27
CA THR A 61 -1.98 7.62 -9.83
C THR A 61 -1.06 7.76 -8.62
N ASP A 62 -0.74 8.98 -8.19
CA ASP A 62 0.21 9.28 -7.12
C ASP A 62 -0.18 8.66 -5.77
N GLN A 63 -1.48 8.51 -5.50
CA GLN A 63 -1.98 7.80 -4.32
C GLN A 63 -1.60 6.31 -4.33
N GLY A 64 -1.60 5.68 -5.51
CA GLY A 64 -1.12 4.30 -5.69
C GLY A 64 0.39 4.20 -5.52
N HIS A 65 1.16 5.17 -6.05
CA HIS A 65 2.60 5.22 -5.85
C HIS A 65 2.99 5.42 -4.38
N THR A 66 2.25 6.26 -3.67
CA THR A 66 2.45 6.52 -2.23
C THR A 66 2.14 5.26 -1.42
N SER A 67 1.04 4.56 -1.70
CA SER A 67 0.72 3.28 -1.03
C SER A 67 1.77 2.20 -1.32
N ASN A 68 2.25 2.10 -2.56
CA ASN A 68 3.33 1.18 -2.93
C ASN A 68 4.62 1.44 -2.11
N GLY A 69 5.03 2.71 -2.03
CA GLY A 69 6.19 3.12 -1.23
C GLY A 69 6.02 2.80 0.26
N ALA A 70 4.82 3.02 0.80
CA ALA A 70 4.49 2.69 2.18
C ALA A 70 4.57 1.18 2.46
N ALA A 71 3.93 0.37 1.60
CA ALA A 71 3.92 -1.09 1.72
C ALA A 71 5.32 -1.70 1.54
N GLY A 72 6.09 -1.23 0.55
CA GLY A 72 7.46 -1.66 0.32
C GLY A 72 8.38 -1.34 1.49
N THR A 73 8.24 -0.14 2.06
CA THR A 73 9.01 0.29 3.24
C THR A 73 8.66 -0.55 4.47
N ALA A 74 7.36 -0.78 4.72
CA ALA A 74 6.91 -1.60 5.83
C ALA A 74 7.37 -3.06 5.69
N PHE A 75 7.34 -3.64 4.49
CA PHE A 75 7.79 -5.02 4.28
C PHE A 75 9.31 -5.15 4.44
N VAL A 76 10.08 -4.32 3.75
CA VAL A 76 11.55 -4.46 3.69
C VAL A 76 12.22 -3.87 4.92
N LEU A 77 11.99 -2.58 5.20
CA LEU A 77 12.74 -1.89 6.26
C LEU A 77 12.18 -2.22 7.64
N VAL A 78 10.86 -2.27 7.80
CA VAL A 78 10.25 -2.58 9.11
C VAL A 78 10.22 -4.09 9.33
N GLY A 79 9.66 -4.86 8.40
CA GLY A 79 9.53 -6.32 8.47
C GLY A 79 10.88 -7.04 8.51
N CYS A 80 11.57 -7.11 7.37
CA CYS A 80 12.87 -7.80 7.28
C CYS A 80 13.93 -7.14 8.18
N GLY A 81 13.99 -5.79 8.20
CA GLY A 81 14.88 -5.06 9.09
C GLY A 81 14.60 -5.33 10.58
N GLY A 82 13.34 -5.48 10.96
CA GLY A 82 12.93 -5.80 12.34
C GLY A 82 13.33 -7.21 12.75
N VAL A 83 13.15 -8.19 11.87
CA VAL A 83 13.64 -9.55 12.09
C VAL A 83 15.15 -9.54 12.34
N ILE A 84 15.91 -8.86 11.48
CA ILE A 84 17.37 -8.73 11.64
C ILE A 84 17.73 -8.00 12.94
N ALA A 85 17.03 -6.91 13.28
CA ALA A 85 17.30 -6.12 14.48
C ALA A 85 17.09 -6.95 15.75
N LEU A 86 16.01 -7.74 15.80
CA LEU A 86 15.70 -8.61 16.92
C LEU A 86 16.67 -9.81 17.01
N LEU A 87 17.07 -10.40 15.89
CA LEU A 87 18.06 -11.47 15.84
C LEU A 87 19.45 -11.00 16.32
N LEU A 88 19.93 -9.87 15.81
CA LEU A 88 21.22 -9.30 16.23
C LEU A 88 21.24 -8.97 17.72
N ARG A 89 20.09 -8.53 18.25
CA ARG A 89 19.93 -8.21 19.66
C ARG A 89 19.95 -9.44 20.57
N ASN A 90 19.42 -10.59 20.13
CA ASN A 90 19.35 -11.81 20.96
C ASN A 90 20.70 -12.52 21.09
N ARG A 91 21.77 -12.00 20.48
CA ARG A 91 23.12 -12.56 20.62
C ARG A 91 23.64 -12.34 22.05
N PRO A 92 24.43 -13.29 22.60
CA PRO A 92 24.94 -13.22 23.98
C PRO A 92 25.84 -12.01 24.28
N ASN A 93 26.42 -11.36 23.25
CA ASN A 93 27.19 -10.12 23.37
C ASN A 93 26.77 -9.10 22.29
N PRO A 94 25.65 -8.37 22.48
CA PRO A 94 25.20 -7.38 21.51
C PRO A 94 26.13 -6.16 21.55
N GLY A 95 27.03 -6.09 20.58
CA GLY A 95 27.95 -4.97 20.41
C GLY A 95 27.27 -3.64 20.06
N LYS A 96 28.06 -2.56 19.98
CA LYS A 96 27.57 -1.20 19.67
C LYS A 96 26.72 -1.15 18.39
N PHE A 97 27.11 -1.92 17.37
CA PHE A 97 26.36 -2.02 16.10
C PHE A 97 24.93 -2.54 16.28
N SER A 98 24.72 -3.60 17.08
CA SER A 98 23.37 -4.14 17.34
C SER A 98 22.45 -3.11 17.99
N ARG A 99 22.99 -2.30 18.90
CA ARG A 99 22.23 -1.22 19.56
C ARG A 99 21.91 -0.09 18.59
N PHE A 100 22.89 0.34 17.80
CA PHE A 100 22.70 1.34 16.75
C PHE A 100 21.63 0.90 15.75
N PHE A 101 21.75 -0.31 15.22
CA PHE A 101 20.83 -0.86 14.23
C PHE A 101 19.41 -0.98 14.79
N TYR A 102 19.23 -1.42 16.04
CA TYR A 102 17.92 -1.47 16.68
C TYR A 102 17.29 -0.08 16.84
N ASN A 103 18.07 0.93 17.24
CA ASN A 103 17.58 2.29 17.36
C ASN A 103 17.22 2.90 16.00
N LEU A 104 18.04 2.64 14.98
CA LEU A 104 17.76 3.06 13.61
C LEU A 104 16.45 2.41 13.10
N TRP A 105 16.30 1.11 13.32
CA TRP A 105 15.07 0.38 12.98
C TRP A 105 13.85 0.99 13.67
N LEU A 106 13.92 1.35 14.95
CA LEU A 106 12.81 2.01 15.66
C LEU A 106 12.44 3.36 15.02
N VAL A 107 13.42 4.18 14.65
CA VAL A 107 13.16 5.47 13.98
C VAL A 107 12.50 5.25 12.63
N VAL A 108 13.04 4.33 11.83
CA VAL A 108 12.48 3.97 10.51
C VAL A 108 11.07 3.41 10.67
N ASN A 109 10.79 2.64 11.71
CA ASN A 109 9.47 2.10 11.98
C ASN A 109 8.42 3.20 12.20
N VAL A 110 8.74 4.19 13.05
CA VAL A 110 7.85 5.35 13.27
C VAL A 110 7.64 6.15 11.99
N LEU A 111 8.70 6.41 11.22
CA LEU A 111 8.59 7.12 9.93
C LEU A 111 7.74 6.33 8.93
N SER A 112 7.89 5.00 8.91
CA SER A 112 7.11 4.12 8.03
C SER A 112 5.63 4.12 8.42
N LEU A 113 5.30 4.14 9.72
CA LEU A 113 3.91 4.26 10.19
C LEU A 113 3.29 5.59 9.73
N LEU A 114 4.02 6.70 9.83
CA LEU A 114 3.57 8.00 9.32
C LEU A 114 3.33 7.96 7.81
N LEU A 115 4.20 7.30 7.05
CA LEU A 115 4.03 7.13 5.61
C LEU A 115 2.78 6.30 5.26
N VAL A 116 2.51 5.21 6.00
CA VAL A 116 1.28 4.41 5.84
C VAL A 116 0.04 5.24 6.17
N LEU A 117 0.08 6.04 7.24
CA LEU A 117 -1.01 6.95 7.58
C LEU A 117 -1.24 8.00 6.47
N SER A 118 -0.17 8.59 5.94
CA SER A 118 -0.26 9.52 4.81
C SER A 118 -0.84 8.84 3.57
N ALA A 119 -0.42 7.63 3.23
CA ALA A 119 -0.96 6.86 2.11
C ALA A 119 -2.46 6.57 2.30
N LEU A 120 -2.88 6.18 3.51
CA LEU A 120 -4.28 5.95 3.86
C LEU A 120 -5.11 7.22 3.66
N ILE A 121 -4.72 8.32 4.30
CA ILE A 121 -5.45 9.59 4.20
C ILE A 121 -5.51 10.06 2.74
N TYR A 122 -4.36 10.07 2.05
CA TYR A 122 -4.26 10.57 0.68
C TYR A 122 -5.13 9.76 -0.28
N THR A 123 -5.10 8.43 -0.20
CA THR A 123 -5.92 7.54 -1.03
C THR A 123 -7.40 7.80 -0.82
N PHE A 124 -7.87 7.81 0.43
CA PHE A 124 -9.29 8.03 0.71
C PHE A 124 -9.77 9.43 0.34
N VAL A 125 -8.98 10.47 0.63
CA VAL A 125 -9.34 11.85 0.29
C VAL A 125 -9.47 12.01 -1.22
N VAL A 126 -8.45 11.61 -1.99
CA VAL A 126 -8.46 11.78 -3.45
C VAL A 126 -9.55 10.93 -4.08
N THR A 127 -9.73 9.67 -3.67
CA THR A 127 -10.79 8.81 -4.22
C THR A 127 -12.18 9.36 -3.91
N ASN A 128 -12.42 9.88 -2.71
CA ASN A 128 -13.74 10.42 -2.35
C ASN A 128 -14.03 11.78 -3.00
N GLN A 129 -13.03 12.65 -3.13
CA GLN A 129 -13.17 13.95 -3.83
C GLN A 129 -13.59 13.79 -5.29
N HIS A 130 -13.25 12.66 -5.90
CA HIS A 130 -13.56 12.32 -7.28
C HIS A 130 -14.72 11.32 -7.39
N SER A 131 -15.47 11.07 -6.31
CA SER A 131 -16.60 10.14 -6.33
C SER A 131 -17.82 10.74 -7.05
N GLY A 132 -18.65 9.89 -7.64
CA GLY A 132 -19.88 10.30 -8.35
C GLY A 132 -19.63 11.01 -9.68
N GLN A 133 -18.40 11.04 -10.18
CA GLN A 133 -18.10 11.49 -11.54
C GLN A 133 -18.64 10.50 -12.57
N GLU A 134 -19.21 11.01 -13.67
CA GLU A 134 -19.79 10.21 -14.74
C GLU A 134 -19.17 10.57 -16.10
N ILE A 135 -19.03 9.57 -16.97
CA ILE A 135 -18.58 9.79 -18.35
C ILE A 135 -19.78 10.24 -19.17
N VAL A 136 -19.71 11.43 -19.77
CA VAL A 136 -20.76 11.96 -20.65
C VAL A 136 -20.70 11.20 -21.99
N PRO A 137 -21.67 10.31 -22.31
CA PRO A 137 -21.54 9.41 -23.45
C PRO A 137 -21.47 10.15 -24.80
N GLY A 138 -22.17 11.29 -24.91
CA GLY A 138 -22.15 12.12 -26.11
C GLY A 138 -20.80 12.81 -26.37
N ILE A 139 -20.00 13.07 -25.33
CA ILE A 139 -18.63 13.59 -25.47
C ILE A 139 -17.70 12.43 -25.80
N ALA A 140 -17.81 11.33 -25.05
CA ALA A 140 -17.06 10.10 -25.30
C ALA A 140 -17.21 9.64 -26.76
N ALA A 141 -18.43 9.66 -27.30
CA ALA A 141 -18.70 9.21 -28.67
C ALA A 141 -18.13 10.12 -29.78
N ARG A 142 -17.77 11.37 -29.45
CA ARG A 142 -17.16 12.33 -30.40
C ARG A 142 -15.64 12.31 -30.35
N LEU A 143 -15.07 11.72 -29.30
CA LEU A 143 -13.65 11.48 -29.18
C LEU A 143 -13.35 10.27 -30.06
N GLY A 144 -12.95 10.50 -31.31
CA GLY A 144 -12.43 9.42 -32.16
C GLY A 144 -11.30 8.66 -31.47
N ASN A 145 -10.93 7.51 -32.04
CA ASN A 145 -10.17 6.44 -31.37
C ASN A 145 -8.81 6.84 -30.76
N ASP A 146 -8.23 7.98 -31.14
CA ASP A 146 -6.91 8.42 -30.67
C ASP A 146 -6.95 9.42 -29.50
N ARG A 147 -8.14 9.89 -29.10
CA ARG A 147 -8.28 10.94 -28.09
C ARG A 147 -8.70 10.38 -26.74
N LYS A 148 -7.98 10.77 -25.68
CA LYS A 148 -8.35 10.48 -24.29
C LYS A 148 -9.52 11.36 -23.84
N TYR A 149 -10.29 10.87 -22.87
CA TYR A 149 -11.40 11.63 -22.30
C TYR A 149 -10.89 12.88 -21.56
N PRO A 150 -11.26 14.10 -21.99
CA PRO A 150 -10.60 15.33 -21.53
C PRO A 150 -11.23 15.95 -20.28
N LEU A 151 -12.43 15.51 -19.89
CA LEU A 151 -13.14 16.12 -18.77
C LEU A 151 -12.71 15.50 -17.46
N GLN A 152 -12.57 16.37 -16.45
CA GLN A 152 -12.26 16.02 -15.07
C GLN A 152 -10.91 15.30 -14.91
N SER A 153 -10.48 15.19 -13.66
CA SER A 153 -9.42 14.27 -13.24
C SER A 153 -10.06 13.05 -12.62
N TRP A 154 -9.40 11.90 -12.76
CA TRP A 154 -9.96 10.63 -12.36
C TRP A 154 -8.97 9.81 -11.56
N THR A 155 -9.46 9.16 -10.50
CA THR A 155 -8.74 8.02 -9.92
C THR A 155 -9.06 6.77 -10.73
N PRO A 156 -8.18 5.76 -10.77
CA PRO A 156 -8.48 4.49 -11.41
C PRO A 156 -9.80 3.88 -10.92
N GLN A 157 -10.04 3.90 -9.61
CA GLN A 157 -11.28 3.41 -9.00
C GLN A 157 -12.52 4.06 -9.60
N ASN A 158 -12.53 5.39 -9.74
CA ASN A 158 -13.71 6.12 -10.19
C ASN A 158 -13.84 6.07 -11.72
N TRP A 159 -12.72 6.12 -12.45
CA TRP A 159 -12.70 6.01 -13.90
C TRP A 159 -13.34 4.69 -14.37
N PHE A 160 -12.88 3.56 -13.84
CA PHE A 160 -13.40 2.25 -14.24
C PHE A 160 -14.79 1.98 -13.67
N SER A 161 -15.18 2.64 -12.58
CA SER A 161 -16.58 2.63 -12.14
C SER A 161 -17.47 3.33 -13.18
N ALA A 162 -17.11 4.55 -13.60
CA ALA A 162 -17.89 5.30 -14.58
C ALA A 162 -17.89 4.66 -15.98
N LEU A 163 -16.80 3.96 -16.35
CA LEU A 163 -16.72 3.19 -17.58
C LEU A 163 -17.72 2.02 -17.59
N LEU A 164 -17.97 1.39 -16.43
CA LEU A 164 -18.96 0.31 -16.29
C LEU A 164 -20.41 0.79 -16.35
N ASP A 165 -20.65 2.09 -16.18
CA ASP A 165 -21.97 2.72 -16.33
C ASP A 165 -22.33 2.96 -17.80
N LEU A 166 -21.35 2.88 -18.71
CA LEU A 166 -21.60 2.88 -20.15
C LEU A 166 -22.14 1.51 -20.62
N ASP A 167 -22.89 1.51 -21.72
CA ASP A 167 -23.35 0.28 -22.38
C ASP A 167 -22.19 -0.40 -23.13
N LEU A 168 -21.30 -1.06 -22.38
CA LEU A 168 -20.15 -1.78 -22.92
C LEU A 168 -20.59 -2.93 -23.82
N SER A 169 -20.05 -2.97 -25.03
CA SER A 169 -20.46 -3.91 -26.07
C SER A 169 -19.96 -5.34 -25.88
N ASN A 170 -18.96 -5.55 -25.01
CA ASN A 170 -18.33 -6.84 -24.76
C ASN A 170 -18.46 -7.23 -23.26
N SER A 171 -19.15 -8.33 -22.98
CA SER A 171 -19.35 -8.84 -21.62
C SER A 171 -18.06 -9.32 -20.96
N ASN A 172 -17.11 -9.85 -21.72
CA ASN A 172 -15.82 -10.30 -21.18
C ASN A 172 -14.99 -9.10 -20.71
N GLU A 173 -15.02 -8.01 -21.49
CA GLU A 173 -14.35 -6.76 -21.18
C GLU A 173 -14.95 -6.12 -19.93
N ARG A 174 -16.29 -6.10 -19.84
CA ARG A 174 -17.00 -5.69 -18.62
C ARG A 174 -16.59 -6.50 -17.39
N ASN A 175 -16.53 -7.83 -17.52
CA ASN A 175 -16.16 -8.71 -16.41
C ASN A 175 -14.71 -8.49 -15.97
N ASP A 176 -13.79 -8.26 -16.91
CA ASP A 176 -12.40 -7.96 -16.62
C ASP A 176 -12.24 -6.64 -15.86
N ILE A 177 -12.95 -5.58 -16.29
CA ILE A 177 -12.99 -4.30 -15.56
C ILE A 177 -13.58 -4.49 -14.16
N VAL A 178 -14.70 -5.22 -14.01
CA VAL A 178 -15.31 -5.50 -12.71
C VAL A 178 -14.33 -6.21 -11.78
N HIS A 179 -13.58 -7.20 -12.29
CA HIS A 179 -12.59 -7.93 -11.50
C HIS A 179 -11.48 -7.00 -11.00
N HIS A 180 -10.89 -6.20 -11.89
CA HIS A 180 -9.80 -5.29 -11.52
C HIS A 180 -10.27 -4.11 -10.68
N LEU A 181 -11.49 -3.63 -10.86
CA LEU A 181 -12.10 -2.62 -9.99
C LEU A 181 -12.24 -3.14 -8.55
N ARG A 182 -12.57 -4.42 -8.36
CA ARG A 182 -12.56 -5.04 -7.02
C ARG A 182 -11.15 -5.08 -6.43
N ILE A 183 -10.12 -5.36 -7.21
CA ILE A 183 -8.72 -5.29 -6.76
C ILE A 183 -8.35 -3.85 -6.38
N MET A 184 -8.76 -2.86 -7.18
CA MET A 184 -8.50 -1.43 -6.93
C MET A 184 -9.15 -0.92 -5.64
N ARG A 185 -10.37 -1.38 -5.36
CA ARG A 185 -11.03 -1.13 -4.07
C ARG A 185 -10.35 -1.95 -2.95
N GLY A 186 -9.91 -3.17 -3.27
CA GLY A 186 -9.20 -4.05 -2.36
C GLY A 186 -7.97 -3.40 -1.72
N TRP A 187 -7.05 -2.83 -2.52
CA TRP A 187 -5.88 -2.14 -1.96
C TRP A 187 -6.27 -0.86 -1.21
N GLN A 188 -7.21 -0.06 -1.73
CA GLN A 188 -7.70 1.12 -1.02
C GLN A 188 -8.18 0.78 0.39
N TYR A 189 -9.00 -0.28 0.55
CA TYR A 189 -9.53 -0.66 1.86
C TYR A 189 -8.53 -1.47 2.70
N ASN A 190 -7.56 -2.16 2.08
CA ASN A 190 -6.50 -2.88 2.80
C ASN A 190 -5.52 -1.95 3.53
N LEU A 191 -5.43 -0.67 3.12
CA LEU A 191 -4.73 0.37 3.88
C LEU A 191 -5.24 0.53 5.32
N ILE A 192 -6.53 0.24 5.60
CA ILE A 192 -7.10 0.33 6.95
C ILE A 192 -6.52 -0.73 7.89
N PRO A 193 -6.66 -2.05 7.64
CA PRO A 193 -6.03 -3.06 8.49
C PRO A 193 -4.51 -2.95 8.47
N PHE A 194 -3.90 -2.53 7.36
CA PHE A 194 -2.46 -2.27 7.30
C PHE A 194 -2.03 -1.21 8.32
N PHE A 195 -2.68 -0.05 8.35
CA PHE A 195 -2.41 0.99 9.33
C PHE A 195 -2.61 0.52 10.77
N ILE A 196 -3.71 -0.18 11.06
CA ILE A 196 -4.01 -0.66 12.43
C ILE A 196 -2.94 -1.64 12.91
N ILE A 197 -2.58 -2.63 12.09
CA ILE A 197 -1.56 -3.63 12.43
C ILE A 197 -0.20 -2.94 12.62
N HIS A 198 0.15 -1.99 11.75
CA HIS A 198 1.39 -1.24 11.87
C HIS A 198 1.42 -0.40 13.15
N LEU A 199 0.34 0.29 13.50
CA LEU A 199 0.24 1.05 14.74
C LEU A 199 0.45 0.16 15.97
N VAL A 200 -0.16 -1.04 15.98
CA VAL A 200 0.04 -2.02 17.05
C VAL A 200 1.49 -2.50 17.12
N GLU A 201 2.08 -2.85 15.99
CA GLU A 201 3.48 -3.28 15.90
C GLU A 201 4.42 -2.18 16.42
N THR A 202 4.26 -0.95 15.96
CA THR A 202 5.10 0.18 16.38
C THR A 202 4.93 0.47 17.87
N SER A 203 3.71 0.39 18.40
CA SER A 203 3.43 0.55 19.83
C SER A 203 4.14 -0.52 20.67
N LEU A 204 4.13 -1.79 20.22
CA LEU A 204 4.84 -2.88 20.87
C LEU A 204 6.36 -2.70 20.79
N ALA A 205 6.88 -2.23 19.66
CA ALA A 205 8.31 -1.96 19.46
C ALA A 205 8.81 -0.86 20.40
N LEU A 206 8.04 0.22 20.54
CA LEU A 206 8.32 1.32 21.48
C LEU A 206 8.23 0.85 22.94
N TRP A 207 7.22 0.04 23.29
CA TRP A 207 7.12 -0.51 24.63
C TRP A 207 8.32 -1.42 24.96
N ASP A 208 8.71 -2.31 24.06
CA ASP A 208 9.89 -3.15 24.28
C ASP A 208 11.16 -2.29 24.45
N ALA A 209 11.31 -1.23 23.65
CA ALA A 209 12.43 -0.28 23.80
C ALA A 209 12.43 0.43 25.18
N MET A 210 11.26 0.80 25.70
CA MET A 210 11.11 1.41 27.02
C MET A 210 11.42 0.43 28.15
N GLN A 211 11.00 -0.83 28.05
CA GLN A 211 11.35 -1.86 29.04
C GLN A 211 12.85 -2.06 29.12
N ARG A 212 13.51 -2.08 27.95
CA ARG A 212 14.96 -2.25 27.87
C ARG A 212 15.75 -1.11 28.51
N ARG A 213 15.26 0.13 28.47
CA ARG A 213 15.89 1.26 29.19
C ARG A 213 15.86 1.08 30.71
N LYS A 214 14.95 0.25 31.22
CA LYS A 214 14.78 -0.04 32.64
C LYS A 214 15.52 -1.32 33.09
N GLU A 215 16.00 -2.15 32.16
CA GLU A 215 16.81 -3.33 32.49
C GLU A 215 18.19 -2.84 32.97
N PRO A 216 18.64 -3.20 34.20
CA PRO A 216 19.99 -2.91 34.65
C PRO A 216 20.97 -3.52 33.65
N MET A 217 21.90 -2.72 33.12
CA MET A 217 22.95 -3.27 32.27
C MET A 217 23.67 -4.37 33.06
N PRO A 218 23.87 -5.58 32.52
CA PRO A 218 24.79 -6.52 33.15
C PRO A 218 26.13 -5.80 33.24
N ALA A 219 26.57 -5.55 34.47
CA ALA A 219 27.90 -5.05 34.74
C ALA A 219 28.86 -5.95 33.96
N TYR A 220 29.70 -5.33 33.14
CA TYR A 220 30.73 -6.02 32.37
C TYR A 220 31.51 -6.92 33.34
N ALA A 221 31.22 -8.22 33.34
CA ALA A 221 32.00 -9.14 34.14
C ALA A 221 33.39 -9.16 33.52
N PRO A 222 34.45 -8.77 34.25
CA PRO A 222 35.80 -8.81 33.69
C PRO A 222 36.09 -10.24 33.24
N ALA A 223 36.75 -10.36 32.09
CA ALA A 223 37.14 -11.65 31.53
C ALA A 223 37.90 -12.44 32.61
N LYS A 224 37.38 -13.62 32.97
CA LYS A 224 38.13 -14.60 33.76
C LYS A 224 39.31 -15.05 32.90
N GLY A 225 40.49 -14.47 33.09
CA GLY A 225 41.68 -14.89 32.36
C GLY A 225 42.87 -13.95 32.35
N SER A 226 43.14 -13.20 33.43
CA SER A 226 44.45 -12.57 33.63
C SER A 226 45.06 -13.07 34.93
N VAL A 227 45.81 -14.17 34.81
CA VAL A 227 46.89 -14.56 35.75
C VAL A 227 48.11 -14.81 34.89
#